data_AF-A0A5N0VM90-F1
#
_entry.id   AF-A0A5N0VM90-F1
#
_cell.length_a   1.000
_cell.length_b   1.000
_cell.length_c   1.000
_cell.angle_alpha   90.00
_cell.angle_beta   90.00
_cell.angle_gamma   90.00
#
_symmetry.space_group_name_H-M   'P 1'
#
loop_
_entity.id
_entity.type
_entity.pdbx_description
1 polymer ?
#
loop_
_entity_poly.entity_id
_entity_poly.type
_entity_poly.pdbx_seq_one_letter_code
_entity_poly.pdbx_strand_id
1 'polypeptide(L)'
;MNQPNQPPARPMPPGPAAAAPPPPQQQPVQQPQQQPYPPQQPMPQGRPVLGAPYQGYAPPTTAVAPPPAQHRQQAAAQAVATVETARPLGLSVAAPPAPPGHRPNGGGPPPVVPEQREWRQRRHRSIPRLRIGWHQASPTDLDRLQVAGASFGLRLGRNQSGFPVALALFQPEPTTVSLIGGSWAARLLAYRALGYGARVRVLTSHPAGWSDLGRCATGRTDRVAVLPPGSPVETTASADAPVLVLHDTDQPPSATEPVAWETRLTVLRRLTPDRVAAMPHASIVMMQRLTPNEAQILASALRLTPRTSQQLPMLRDDMMAIMSDTGNHYVWLGPGKAELDLLGRPGRY
;
A
#
# COMPACT_ATOMS: atom_id res chain seq x y z
N MET A 1 48.46 10.09 61.14
CA MET A 1 48.54 11.04 60.00
C MET A 1 47.16 11.65 59.85
N ASN A 2 46.98 12.82 60.48
CA ASN A 2 45.68 13.47 60.69
C ASN A 2 45.22 14.18 59.41
N GLN A 3 44.03 13.85 58.93
CA GLN A 3 43.32 14.68 57.94
C GLN A 3 42.56 15.79 58.66
N PRO A 4 42.64 17.06 58.21
CA PRO A 4 41.88 18.14 58.81
C PRO A 4 40.45 18.21 58.26
N ASN A 5 39.56 18.46 59.22
CA ASN A 5 38.11 18.59 59.16
C ASN A 5 37.70 19.85 58.36
N GLN A 6 36.84 19.70 57.34
CA GLN A 6 36.23 20.84 56.62
C GLN A 6 34.99 21.36 57.38
N PRO A 7 34.81 22.68 57.56
CA PRO A 7 33.63 23.24 58.19
C PRO A 7 32.43 23.34 57.20
N PRO A 8 31.18 23.29 57.69
CA PRO A 8 29.98 23.38 56.84
C PRO A 8 29.72 24.80 56.33
N ALA A 9 29.24 24.90 55.09
CA ALA A 9 28.91 26.15 54.41
C ALA A 9 27.69 26.86 55.04
N ARG A 10 27.78 28.20 55.14
CA ARG A 10 26.70 29.08 55.61
C ARG A 10 25.55 29.17 54.58
N PRO A 11 24.28 29.34 55.01
CA PRO A 11 23.16 29.60 54.11
C PRO A 11 23.19 31.04 53.56
N MET A 12 22.96 31.19 52.25
CA MET A 12 22.77 32.47 51.55
C MET A 12 21.34 33.02 51.78
N PRO A 13 21.15 34.34 51.88
CA PRO A 13 19.82 34.96 51.94
C PRO A 13 19.14 35.01 50.56
N PRO A 14 17.79 35.02 50.50
CA PRO A 14 17.04 35.11 49.24
C PRO A 14 17.14 36.52 48.63
N GLY A 15 17.48 36.59 47.34
CA GLY A 15 17.46 37.82 46.55
C GLY A 15 16.05 38.27 46.15
N PRO A 16 15.87 39.55 45.79
CA PRO A 16 14.56 40.18 45.63
C PRO A 16 13.77 39.68 44.41
N ALA A 17 12.45 39.61 44.60
CA ALA A 17 11.46 39.18 43.62
C ALA A 17 11.49 40.06 42.35
N ALA A 18 11.64 39.42 41.20
CA ALA A 18 11.49 40.06 39.90
C ALA A 18 10.00 40.30 39.60
N ALA A 19 9.70 41.53 39.21
CA ALA A 19 8.38 42.06 38.91
C ALA A 19 7.70 41.36 37.71
N ALA A 20 6.37 41.29 37.78
CA ALA A 20 5.49 40.77 36.73
C ALA A 20 5.57 41.61 35.44
N PRO A 21 5.42 40.98 34.25
CA PRO A 21 5.39 41.71 32.98
C PRO A 21 4.06 42.46 32.79
N PRO A 22 4.08 43.63 32.10
CA PRO A 22 2.87 44.39 31.80
C PRO A 22 2.03 43.73 30.68
N PRO A 23 0.71 44.02 30.61
CA PRO A 23 -0.18 43.47 29.58
C PRO A 23 0.11 44.06 28.19
N PRO A 24 -0.15 43.31 27.11
CA PRO A 24 0.07 43.79 25.74
C PRO A 24 -0.94 44.88 25.36
N GLN A 25 -0.41 45.97 24.80
CA GLN A 25 -1.18 47.06 24.21
C GLN A 25 -1.86 46.59 22.91
N GLN A 26 -3.16 46.87 22.80
CA GLN A 26 -3.97 46.57 21.62
C GLN A 26 -3.57 47.50 20.46
N GLN A 27 -3.11 46.92 19.35
CA GLN A 27 -2.92 47.65 18.10
C GLN A 27 -4.29 47.86 17.42
N PRO A 28 -4.56 49.05 16.85
CA PRO A 28 -5.82 49.30 16.15
C PRO A 28 -5.90 48.49 14.85
N VAL A 29 -7.05 47.84 14.68
CA VAL A 29 -7.42 47.02 13.52
C VAL A 29 -7.48 47.92 12.27
N GLN A 30 -6.56 47.72 11.33
CA GLN A 30 -6.66 48.33 10.00
C GLN A 30 -7.66 47.51 9.15
N GLN A 31 -8.71 48.19 8.69
CA GLN A 31 -9.70 47.65 7.77
C GLN A 31 -9.04 47.35 6.41
N PRO A 32 -9.34 46.22 5.74
CA PRO A 32 -8.87 45.99 4.38
C PRO A 32 -9.59 46.95 3.41
N GLN A 33 -8.84 47.91 2.88
CA GLN A 33 -9.27 48.76 1.76
C GLN A 33 -9.54 47.88 0.54
N GLN A 34 -10.79 47.96 0.05
CA GLN A 34 -11.23 47.35 -1.20
C GLN A 34 -10.53 48.02 -2.38
N GLN A 35 -9.75 47.25 -3.14
CA GLN A 35 -9.20 47.71 -4.42
C GLN A 35 -10.30 47.67 -5.50
N PRO A 36 -10.47 48.71 -6.33
CA PRO A 36 -11.43 48.70 -7.43
C PRO A 36 -10.94 47.81 -8.57
N TYR A 37 -11.82 46.93 -9.06
CA TYR A 37 -11.62 46.17 -10.30
C TYR A 37 -11.52 47.11 -11.52
N PRO A 38 -10.58 46.90 -12.46
CA PRO A 38 -10.62 47.57 -13.75
C PRO A 38 -11.70 46.96 -14.66
N PRO A 39 -12.31 47.76 -15.56
CA PRO A 39 -13.38 47.30 -16.44
C PRO A 39 -12.86 46.33 -17.52
N GLN A 40 -13.59 45.23 -17.72
CA GLN A 40 -13.35 44.24 -18.78
C GLN A 40 -13.67 44.85 -20.15
N GLN A 41 -12.67 44.91 -21.04
CA GLN A 41 -12.86 45.19 -22.47
C GLN A 41 -13.18 43.88 -23.22
N PRO A 42 -14.14 43.88 -24.16
CA PRO A 42 -14.47 42.70 -24.96
C PRO A 42 -13.40 42.44 -26.04
N MET A 43 -12.86 41.21 -26.04
CA MET A 43 -11.94 40.75 -27.09
C MET A 43 -12.70 40.33 -28.37
N PRO A 44 -12.12 40.58 -29.56
CA PRO A 44 -12.73 40.27 -30.85
C PRO A 44 -12.67 38.78 -31.23
N GLN A 45 -13.70 38.33 -31.94
CA GLN A 45 -13.84 36.96 -32.45
C GLN A 45 -12.79 36.68 -33.56
N GLY A 46 -11.82 35.81 -33.25
CA GLY A 46 -10.81 35.30 -34.17
C GLY A 46 -11.16 33.92 -34.74
N ARG A 47 -10.82 33.72 -36.02
CA ARG A 47 -11.11 32.57 -36.89
C ARG A 47 -10.68 31.19 -36.33
N PRO A 48 -11.39 30.09 -36.68
CA PRO A 48 -11.07 28.75 -36.18
C PRO A 48 -9.75 28.22 -36.79
N VAL A 49 -8.85 27.77 -35.91
CA VAL A 49 -7.64 27.00 -36.22
C VAL A 49 -7.97 25.52 -36.05
N LEU A 50 -7.56 24.71 -37.03
CA LEU A 50 -7.78 23.26 -37.11
C LEU A 50 -7.15 22.53 -35.89
N GLY A 51 -7.95 21.85 -35.07
CA GLY A 51 -7.45 20.97 -33.99
C GLY A 51 -8.09 21.08 -32.59
N ALA A 52 -9.19 21.81 -32.40
CA ALA A 52 -9.92 21.84 -31.12
C ALA A 52 -11.00 20.73 -31.04
N PRO A 53 -11.25 20.13 -29.86
CA PRO A 53 -12.31 19.13 -29.69
C PRO A 53 -13.70 19.75 -29.91
N TYR A 54 -14.50 19.08 -30.73
CA TYR A 54 -15.91 19.39 -30.95
C TYR A 54 -16.68 19.38 -29.62
N GLN A 55 -17.18 20.52 -29.16
CA GLN A 55 -18.31 20.57 -28.21
C GLN A 55 -19.59 20.35 -29.01
N GLY A 56 -20.15 19.15 -28.89
CA GLY A 56 -21.44 18.82 -29.48
C GLY A 56 -22.56 19.70 -28.90
N TYR A 57 -23.31 20.34 -29.78
CA TYR A 57 -24.54 21.05 -29.48
C TYR A 57 -25.60 20.05 -29.01
N ALA A 58 -26.07 20.14 -27.76
CA ALA A 58 -27.18 19.35 -27.25
C ALA A 58 -28.52 20.01 -27.65
N PRO A 59 -29.51 19.28 -28.20
CA PRO A 59 -30.84 19.84 -28.45
C PRO A 59 -31.57 20.11 -27.12
N PRO A 60 -32.54 21.05 -27.08
CA PRO A 60 -33.30 21.34 -25.88
C PRO A 60 -34.18 20.14 -25.49
N THR A 61 -33.89 19.53 -24.33
CA THR A 61 -34.74 18.53 -23.71
C THR A 61 -35.95 19.21 -23.08
N THR A 62 -37.14 18.89 -23.56
CA THR A 62 -38.41 19.16 -22.89
C THR A 62 -38.40 18.49 -21.51
N ALA A 63 -38.57 19.27 -20.45
CA ALA A 63 -38.67 18.76 -19.09
C ALA A 63 -39.93 17.88 -18.95
N VAL A 64 -39.74 16.56 -18.87
CA VAL A 64 -40.77 15.60 -18.44
C VAL A 64 -40.68 15.49 -16.92
N ALA A 65 -41.81 15.72 -16.24
CA ALA A 65 -41.93 15.63 -14.79
C ALA A 65 -41.59 14.21 -14.26
N PRO A 66 -40.98 14.09 -13.07
CA PRO A 66 -40.58 12.79 -12.52
C PRO A 66 -41.79 11.96 -12.09
N PRO A 67 -41.78 10.63 -12.30
CA PRO A 67 -42.84 9.73 -11.83
C PRO A 67 -42.81 9.58 -10.29
N PRO A 68 -43.95 9.20 -9.66
CA PRO A 68 -44.06 9.07 -8.21
C PRO A 68 -43.13 7.98 -7.63
N ALA A 69 -42.70 8.20 -6.40
CA ALA A 69 -41.60 7.53 -5.70
C ALA A 69 -41.69 5.99 -5.60
N GLN A 70 -42.83 5.37 -5.87
CA GLN A 70 -43.03 3.92 -5.74
C GLN A 70 -42.28 3.10 -6.80
N HIS A 71 -42.05 3.63 -8.01
CA HIS A 71 -41.29 2.91 -9.05
C HIS A 71 -39.77 2.92 -8.80
N ARG A 72 -39.25 3.89 -8.04
CA ARG A 72 -37.80 4.02 -7.76
C ARG A 72 -37.32 2.94 -6.78
N GLN A 73 -38.17 2.50 -5.85
CA GLN A 73 -37.84 1.43 -4.90
C GLN A 73 -37.85 0.04 -5.55
N GLN A 74 -38.69 -0.20 -6.56
CA GLN A 74 -38.71 -1.49 -7.28
C GLN A 74 -37.54 -1.62 -8.28
N ALA A 75 -37.13 -0.53 -8.95
CA ALA A 75 -35.93 -0.52 -9.80
C ALA A 75 -34.63 -0.65 -8.98
N ALA A 76 -34.58 -0.05 -7.79
CA ALA A 76 -33.46 -0.22 -6.86
C ALA A 76 -33.39 -1.65 -6.29
N ALA A 77 -34.53 -2.29 -6.01
CA ALA A 77 -34.56 -3.68 -5.53
C ALA A 77 -34.14 -4.70 -6.60
N GLN A 78 -34.37 -4.42 -7.89
CA GLN A 78 -33.95 -5.28 -9.00
C GLN A 78 -32.50 -5.02 -9.47
N ALA A 79 -31.97 -3.82 -9.28
CA ALA A 79 -30.55 -3.52 -9.57
C ALA A 79 -29.57 -4.12 -8.54
N VAL A 80 -30.05 -4.49 -7.34
CA VAL A 80 -29.26 -5.18 -6.31
C VAL A 80 -29.15 -6.69 -6.56
N ALA A 81 -29.89 -7.23 -7.54
CA ALA A 81 -29.98 -8.68 -7.78
C ALA A 81 -29.04 -9.23 -8.89
N THR A 82 -28.28 -8.41 -9.61
CA THR A 82 -27.46 -8.91 -10.75
C THR A 82 -26.06 -8.32 -10.86
N VAL A 83 -25.49 -7.85 -9.74
CA VAL A 83 -24.05 -7.51 -9.71
C VAL A 83 -23.36 -8.48 -8.77
N GLU A 84 -23.10 -9.69 -9.26
CA GLU A 84 -22.12 -10.60 -8.65
C GLU A 84 -20.73 -10.08 -9.04
N THR A 85 -20.25 -9.06 -8.32
CA THR A 85 -18.86 -8.63 -8.42
C THR A 85 -18.00 -9.75 -7.85
N ALA A 86 -17.36 -10.52 -8.74
CA ALA A 86 -16.36 -11.50 -8.37
C ALA A 86 -15.21 -10.80 -7.63
N ARG A 87 -15.27 -10.84 -6.29
CA ARG A 87 -14.14 -10.47 -5.43
C ARG A 87 -12.95 -11.34 -5.83
N PRO A 88 -11.82 -10.77 -6.23
CA PRO A 88 -10.66 -11.58 -6.51
C PRO A 88 -10.07 -11.98 -5.14
N LEU A 89 -10.47 -13.17 -4.68
CA LEU A 89 -9.90 -13.83 -3.51
C LEU A 89 -8.49 -14.30 -3.85
N GLY A 90 -7.51 -13.90 -3.04
CA GLY A 90 -6.17 -14.49 -3.07
C GLY A 90 -6.24 -15.96 -2.61
N LEU A 91 -6.51 -16.86 -3.55
CA LEU A 91 -6.64 -18.30 -3.30
C LEU A 91 -5.27 -18.98 -3.35
N SER A 92 -4.89 -19.64 -2.25
CA SER A 92 -4.08 -20.86 -2.38
C SER A 92 -5.01 -21.97 -2.86
N VAL A 93 -4.81 -22.45 -4.09
CA VAL A 93 -5.53 -23.63 -4.61
C VAL A 93 -4.86 -24.89 -4.05
N ALA A 94 -5.67 -25.78 -3.46
CA ALA A 94 -5.22 -27.10 -3.04
C ALA A 94 -4.74 -27.92 -4.25
N ALA A 95 -3.67 -28.70 -4.08
CA ALA A 95 -3.13 -29.58 -5.12
C ALA A 95 -4.20 -30.56 -5.63
N PRO A 96 -4.23 -30.91 -6.93
CA PRO A 96 -5.19 -31.86 -7.46
C PRO A 96 -5.02 -33.25 -6.82
N PRO A 97 -6.12 -34.00 -6.59
CA PRO A 97 -6.02 -35.35 -6.05
C PRO A 97 -5.25 -36.26 -6.99
N ALA A 98 -4.42 -37.13 -6.41
CA ALA A 98 -3.65 -38.11 -7.15
C ALA A 98 -4.57 -39.05 -7.96
N PRO A 99 -4.16 -39.49 -9.16
CA PRO A 99 -4.95 -40.43 -9.95
C PRO A 99 -5.10 -41.78 -9.22
N PRO A 100 -6.22 -42.50 -9.40
CA PRO A 100 -6.47 -43.77 -8.73
C PRO A 100 -5.39 -44.80 -9.08
N GLY A 101 -4.84 -45.43 -8.05
CA GLY A 101 -3.77 -46.41 -8.17
C GLY A 101 -4.21 -47.66 -8.92
N HIS A 102 -3.57 -47.94 -10.05
CA HIS A 102 -3.63 -49.25 -10.68
C HIS A 102 -2.91 -50.27 -9.78
N ARG A 103 -3.64 -51.33 -9.38
CA ARG A 103 -3.03 -52.54 -8.79
C ARG A 103 -2.24 -53.28 -9.89
N PRO A 104 -1.06 -53.83 -9.58
CA PRO A 104 -0.23 -54.48 -10.58
C PRO A 104 -0.75 -55.91 -10.83
N ASN A 105 -1.24 -56.18 -12.03
CA ASN A 105 -1.24 -57.55 -12.56
C ASN A 105 0.11 -57.76 -13.25
N GLY A 106 0.83 -58.80 -12.80
CA GLY A 106 2.20 -59.09 -13.18
C GLY A 106 2.37 -59.47 -14.66
N GLY A 107 3.57 -59.22 -15.19
CA GLY A 107 4.02 -59.78 -16.47
C GLY A 107 4.81 -58.87 -17.40
N GLY A 108 5.28 -57.69 -16.98
CA GLY A 108 6.09 -56.81 -17.83
C GLY A 108 7.60 -56.89 -17.53
N PRO A 109 8.49 -56.74 -18.54
CA PRO A 109 9.94 -56.70 -18.34
C PRO A 109 10.34 -55.56 -17.38
N PRO A 110 11.49 -55.68 -16.68
CA PRO A 110 11.83 -54.78 -15.58
C PRO A 110 11.86 -53.31 -16.05
N PRO A 111 11.39 -52.38 -15.22
CA PRO A 111 11.41 -50.97 -15.56
C PRO A 111 12.86 -50.51 -15.70
N VAL A 112 13.21 -50.03 -16.90
CA VAL A 112 14.44 -49.27 -17.12
C VAL A 112 14.35 -48.03 -16.24
N VAL A 113 15.21 -47.95 -15.23
CA VAL A 113 15.35 -46.78 -14.36
C VAL A 113 15.70 -45.60 -15.27
N PRO A 114 14.88 -44.55 -15.38
CA PRO A 114 15.27 -43.38 -16.13
C PRO A 114 16.39 -42.71 -15.35
N GLU A 115 17.61 -42.72 -15.90
CA GLU A 115 18.70 -41.86 -15.45
C GLU A 115 18.17 -40.43 -15.27
N GLN A 116 18.61 -39.78 -14.19
CA GLN A 116 18.27 -38.41 -13.88
C GLN A 116 18.53 -37.54 -15.10
N ARG A 117 17.45 -37.16 -15.79
CA ARG A 117 17.52 -36.23 -16.91
C ARG A 117 17.96 -34.89 -16.35
N GLU A 118 19.25 -34.60 -16.49
CA GLU A 118 19.80 -33.27 -16.39
C GLU A 118 18.87 -32.31 -17.13
N TRP A 119 18.51 -31.21 -16.48
CA TRP A 119 17.70 -30.14 -17.04
C TRP A 119 18.41 -29.57 -18.27
N ARG A 120 18.18 -30.19 -19.43
CA ARG A 120 18.64 -29.61 -20.70
C ARG A 120 17.88 -28.31 -20.86
N GLN A 121 18.62 -27.20 -20.83
CA GLN A 121 18.11 -25.91 -21.27
C GLN A 121 17.52 -26.11 -22.67
N ARG A 122 16.20 -26.18 -22.74
CA ARG A 122 15.48 -26.23 -24.00
C ARG A 122 15.89 -24.96 -24.71
N ARG A 123 16.67 -25.05 -25.80
CA ARG A 123 16.93 -23.90 -26.68
C ARG A 123 15.56 -23.32 -27.02
N HIS A 124 15.25 -22.15 -26.48
CA HIS A 124 13.96 -21.51 -26.70
C HIS A 124 13.77 -21.40 -28.22
N ARG A 125 12.77 -22.11 -28.76
CA ARG A 125 12.28 -21.76 -30.10
C ARG A 125 11.93 -20.28 -30.03
N SER A 126 12.41 -19.49 -30.99
CA SER A 126 12.15 -18.06 -31.06
C SER A 126 10.66 -17.83 -30.85
N ILE A 127 10.29 -17.18 -29.74
CA ILE A 127 8.91 -16.80 -29.50
C ILE A 127 8.54 -15.89 -30.67
N PRO A 128 7.50 -16.21 -31.47
CA PRO A 128 7.10 -15.36 -32.57
C PRO A 128 6.85 -13.95 -32.02
N ARG A 129 7.37 -12.93 -32.71
CA ARG A 129 7.21 -11.54 -32.28
C ARG A 129 5.74 -11.28 -31.98
N LEU A 130 5.46 -10.86 -30.75
CA LEU A 130 4.13 -10.40 -30.36
C LEU A 130 3.70 -9.36 -31.38
N ARG A 131 2.65 -9.67 -32.14
CA ARG A 131 1.98 -8.66 -32.96
C ARG A 131 1.19 -7.79 -32.00
N ILE A 132 1.85 -6.74 -31.52
CA ILE A 132 1.20 -5.71 -30.72
C ILE A 132 0.27 -4.97 -31.69
N GLY A 133 -1.02 -5.26 -31.60
CA GLY A 133 -2.08 -4.67 -32.40
C GLY A 133 -3.36 -4.55 -31.57
N TRP A 134 -4.36 -3.88 -32.13
CA TRP A 134 -5.66 -3.78 -31.49
C TRP A 134 -6.49 -5.01 -31.87
N HIS A 135 -6.92 -5.76 -30.86
CA HIS A 135 -7.80 -6.90 -31.03
C HIS A 135 -9.16 -6.52 -30.46
N GLN A 136 -10.22 -6.72 -31.26
CA GLN A 136 -11.59 -6.62 -30.78
C GLN A 136 -12.06 -8.02 -30.38
N ALA A 137 -12.59 -8.13 -29.16
CA ALA A 137 -13.28 -9.33 -28.69
C ALA A 137 -14.76 -8.99 -28.52
N SER A 138 -15.64 -9.92 -28.89
CA SER A 138 -17.05 -9.81 -28.53
C SER A 138 -17.20 -9.94 -27.01
N PRO A 139 -18.26 -9.39 -26.37
CA PRO A 139 -18.48 -9.57 -24.93
C PRO A 139 -18.49 -11.06 -24.52
N THR A 140 -19.12 -11.91 -25.34
CA THR A 140 -19.15 -13.37 -25.11
C THR A 140 -17.76 -14.03 -25.19
N ASP A 141 -16.88 -13.54 -26.07
CA ASP A 141 -15.50 -14.05 -26.15
C ASP A 141 -14.61 -13.48 -25.04
N LEU A 142 -14.92 -12.28 -24.54
CA LEU A 142 -14.28 -11.71 -23.37
C LEU A 142 -14.66 -12.49 -22.09
N ASP A 143 -15.91 -12.94 -21.98
CA ASP A 143 -16.35 -13.79 -20.86
C ASP A 143 -15.67 -15.17 -20.84
N ARG A 144 -15.18 -15.63 -21.99
CA ARG A 144 -14.39 -16.87 -22.09
C ARG A 144 -12.93 -16.67 -21.65
N LEU A 145 -12.50 -15.43 -21.49
CA LEU A 145 -11.12 -15.07 -21.21
C LEU A 145 -10.85 -15.27 -19.71
N GLN A 146 -10.39 -16.47 -19.36
CA GLN A 146 -9.97 -16.76 -18.01
C GLN A 146 -8.49 -16.45 -17.84
N VAL A 147 -8.16 -15.57 -16.90
CA VAL A 147 -6.78 -15.40 -16.44
C VAL A 147 -6.48 -16.52 -15.45
N ALA A 148 -5.77 -17.56 -15.91
CA ALA A 148 -5.25 -18.60 -15.04
C ALA A 148 -4.02 -18.07 -14.26
N GLY A 149 -4.26 -17.23 -13.26
CA GLY A 149 -3.25 -16.73 -12.34
C GLY A 149 -3.48 -17.30 -10.94
N ALA A 150 -2.50 -18.03 -10.38
CA ALA A 150 -2.56 -18.48 -8.98
C ALA A 150 -2.42 -17.34 -7.96
N SER A 151 -1.97 -16.16 -8.41
CA SER A 151 -1.81 -14.97 -7.58
C SER A 151 -1.78 -13.73 -8.47
N PHE A 152 -2.64 -12.74 -8.20
CA PHE A 152 -2.62 -11.42 -8.82
C PHE A 152 -2.21 -10.36 -7.78
N GLY A 153 -1.63 -9.26 -8.24
CA GLY A 153 -1.20 -8.15 -7.39
C GLY A 153 0.31 -8.12 -7.10
N LEU A 154 0.69 -7.37 -6.07
CA LEU A 154 2.06 -7.11 -5.70
C LEU A 154 2.70 -8.36 -5.08
N ARG A 155 3.70 -8.94 -5.75
CA ARG A 155 4.42 -10.11 -5.25
C ARG A 155 5.19 -9.78 -3.96
N LEU A 156 4.87 -10.48 -2.89
CA LEU A 156 5.57 -10.37 -1.61
C LEU A 156 6.64 -11.42 -1.40
N GLY A 157 6.47 -12.65 -1.90
CA GLY A 157 7.42 -13.69 -1.60
C GLY A 157 6.87 -15.08 -1.80
N ARG A 158 7.21 -16.00 -0.90
CA ARG A 158 6.72 -17.37 -0.90
C ARG A 158 6.24 -17.80 0.49
N ASN A 159 5.21 -18.63 0.54
CA ASN A 159 4.76 -19.25 1.79
C ASN A 159 5.61 -20.49 2.14
N GLN A 160 5.26 -21.16 3.25
CA GLN A 160 5.92 -22.38 3.74
C GLN A 160 5.90 -23.55 2.75
N SER A 161 4.90 -23.60 1.87
CA SER A 161 4.78 -24.62 0.83
C SER A 161 5.53 -24.23 -0.45
N GLY A 162 6.22 -23.08 -0.46
CA GLY A 162 6.95 -22.56 -1.62
C GLY A 162 6.08 -21.84 -2.66
N PHE A 163 4.77 -21.73 -2.45
CA PHE A 163 3.89 -21.03 -3.38
C PHE A 163 4.09 -19.51 -3.30
N PRO A 164 4.04 -18.81 -4.45
CA PRO A 164 4.15 -17.35 -4.46
C PRO A 164 2.97 -16.73 -3.69
N VAL A 165 3.28 -15.71 -2.90
CA VAL A 165 2.27 -14.89 -2.22
C VAL A 165 2.30 -13.49 -2.82
N ALA A 166 1.15 -13.01 -3.24
CA ALA A 166 0.93 -11.66 -3.74
C ALA A 166 -0.25 -11.01 -3.01
N LEU A 167 -0.24 -9.67 -2.93
CA LEU A 167 -1.33 -8.89 -2.36
C LEU A 167 -1.94 -7.94 -3.38
N ALA A 168 -3.26 -7.91 -3.42
CA ALA A 168 -4.02 -6.90 -4.16
C ALA A 168 -3.99 -5.56 -3.40
N LEU A 169 -2.86 -4.85 -3.47
CA LEU A 169 -2.76 -3.52 -2.85
C LEU A 169 -3.47 -2.44 -3.67
N PHE A 170 -3.43 -2.58 -5.00
CA PHE A 170 -3.96 -1.60 -5.94
C PHE A 170 -5.19 -2.20 -6.62
N GLN A 171 -6.38 -1.76 -6.18
CA GLN A 171 -7.68 -2.25 -6.64
C GLN A 171 -8.70 -1.10 -6.61
N PRO A 172 -9.87 -1.24 -7.25
CA PRO A 172 -10.93 -0.22 -7.19
C PRO A 172 -11.35 0.13 -5.76
N GLU A 173 -11.31 -0.84 -4.85
CA GLU A 173 -11.54 -0.65 -3.42
C GLU A 173 -10.29 -0.03 -2.73
N PRO A 174 -10.46 1.09 -2.01
CA PRO A 174 -9.39 1.68 -1.21
C PRO A 174 -8.76 0.66 -0.25
N THR A 175 -7.42 0.61 -0.20
CA THR A 175 -6.71 -0.38 0.63
C THR A 175 -5.85 0.32 1.67
N THR A 176 -6.03 -0.06 2.94
CA THR A 176 -5.25 0.46 4.07
C THR A 176 -4.37 -0.64 4.67
N VAL A 177 -3.08 -0.35 4.78
CA VAL A 177 -2.05 -1.27 5.28
C VAL A 177 -1.39 -0.68 6.51
N SER A 178 -1.34 -1.45 7.60
CA SER A 178 -0.49 -1.15 8.76
C SER A 178 0.74 -2.06 8.73
N LEU A 179 1.93 -1.47 8.61
CA LEU A 179 3.20 -2.19 8.64
C LEU A 179 3.85 -2.01 10.02
N ILE A 180 3.90 -3.06 10.81
CA ILE A 180 4.61 -3.11 12.10
C ILE A 180 6.00 -3.69 11.86
N GLY A 181 6.99 -2.82 11.79
CA GLY A 181 8.34 -3.20 11.38
C GLY A 181 9.22 -2.00 11.08
N GLY A 182 10.40 -2.26 10.53
CA GLY A 182 11.41 -1.24 10.24
C GLY A 182 11.29 -0.62 8.84
N SER A 183 12.13 0.40 8.62
CA SER A 183 12.24 1.11 7.34
C SER A 183 12.61 0.20 6.17
N TRP A 184 13.30 -0.92 6.42
CA TRP A 184 13.68 -1.87 5.37
C TRP A 184 12.45 -2.51 4.69
N ALA A 185 11.49 -2.99 5.48
CA ALA A 185 10.26 -3.60 4.95
C ALA A 185 9.42 -2.57 4.20
N ALA A 186 9.31 -1.35 4.74
CA ALA A 186 8.61 -0.25 4.09
C ALA A 186 9.22 0.09 2.73
N ARG A 187 10.56 0.20 2.66
CA ARG A 187 11.29 0.47 1.42
C ARG A 187 11.20 -0.69 0.42
N LEU A 188 11.20 -1.94 0.89
CA LEU A 188 10.98 -3.10 0.01
C LEU A 188 9.60 -3.06 -0.64
N LEU A 189 8.55 -2.78 0.13
CA LEU A 189 7.19 -2.67 -0.39
C LEU A 189 7.08 -1.51 -1.39
N ALA A 190 7.66 -0.36 -1.09
CA ALA A 190 7.71 0.77 -2.01
C ALA A 190 8.51 0.45 -3.29
N TYR A 191 9.67 -0.22 -3.18
CA TYR A 191 10.46 -0.66 -4.33
C TYR A 191 9.64 -1.57 -5.25
N ARG A 192 8.94 -2.55 -4.67
CA ARG A 192 8.11 -3.46 -5.45
C ARG A 192 6.89 -2.76 -6.03
N ALA A 193 6.27 -1.84 -5.30
CA ALA A 193 5.17 -1.02 -5.79
C ALA A 193 5.59 -0.19 -7.01
N LEU A 194 6.80 0.37 -6.99
CA LEU A 194 7.38 1.06 -8.15
C LEU A 194 7.55 0.10 -9.34
N GLY A 195 8.05 -1.12 -9.09
CA GLY A 195 8.13 -2.17 -10.11
C GLY A 195 6.77 -2.64 -10.64
N TYR A 196 5.70 -2.51 -9.84
CA TYR A 196 4.31 -2.74 -10.23
C TYR A 196 3.74 -1.60 -11.09
N GLY A 197 4.46 -0.47 -11.21
CA GLY A 197 4.04 0.71 -11.96
C GLY A 197 3.41 1.82 -11.11
N ALA A 198 3.33 1.63 -9.79
CA ALA A 198 2.76 2.62 -8.89
C ALA A 198 3.66 3.86 -8.78
N ARG A 199 3.04 5.01 -8.51
CA ARG A 199 3.72 6.20 -8.00
C ARG A 199 3.71 6.14 -6.48
N VAL A 200 4.82 6.52 -5.84
CA VAL A 200 4.94 6.48 -4.38
C VAL A 200 5.03 7.91 -3.83
N ARG A 201 4.21 8.20 -2.82
CA ARG A 201 4.26 9.43 -2.02
C ARG A 201 4.67 9.05 -0.61
N VAL A 202 5.81 9.54 -0.14
CA VAL A 202 6.35 9.20 1.17
C VAL A 202 6.23 10.41 2.09
N LEU A 203 5.41 10.32 3.12
CA LEU A 203 5.33 11.31 4.20
C LEU A 203 6.24 10.85 5.33
N THR A 204 7.37 11.52 5.50
CA THR A 204 8.40 11.09 6.46
C THR A 204 9.17 12.27 7.03
N SER A 205 9.55 12.17 8.30
CA SER A 205 10.55 13.05 8.92
C SER A 205 11.99 12.65 8.61
N HIS A 206 12.20 11.47 8.00
CA HIS A 206 13.52 10.89 7.70
C HIS A 206 13.65 10.64 6.19
N PRO A 207 13.92 11.67 5.37
CA PRO A 207 13.90 11.56 3.91
C PRO A 207 15.04 10.71 3.33
N ALA A 208 16.11 10.47 4.10
CA ALA A 208 17.28 9.72 3.66
C ALA A 208 16.90 8.30 3.18
N GLY A 209 17.36 7.94 1.98
CA GLY A 209 17.10 6.63 1.37
C GLY A 209 15.76 6.49 0.64
N TRP A 210 14.85 7.47 0.73
CA TRP A 210 13.59 7.45 -0.03
C TRP A 210 13.69 8.11 -1.40
N SER A 211 14.41 9.23 -1.51
CA SER A 211 14.51 10.02 -2.75
C SER A 211 15.13 9.25 -3.92
N ASP A 212 16.12 8.39 -3.65
CA ASP A 212 16.81 7.62 -4.69
C ASP A 212 16.04 6.36 -5.12
N LEU A 213 15.04 5.94 -4.33
CA LEU A 213 14.29 4.70 -4.55
C LEU A 213 13.62 4.67 -5.93
N GLY A 214 13.05 5.79 -6.37
CA GLY A 214 12.41 5.92 -7.69
C GLY A 214 13.39 5.70 -8.83
N ARG A 215 14.55 6.36 -8.76
CA ARG A 215 15.61 6.26 -9.77
C ARG A 215 16.17 4.84 -9.81
N CYS A 216 16.44 4.24 -8.66
CA CYS A 216 17.00 2.89 -8.57
C CYS A 216 16.01 1.81 -9.04
N ALA A 217 14.72 1.94 -8.72
CA ALA A 217 13.71 0.94 -9.08
C ALA A 217 13.24 1.05 -10.54
N THR A 218 13.16 2.27 -11.09
CA THR A 218 12.48 2.52 -12.38
C THR A 218 13.32 3.27 -13.41
N GLY A 219 14.51 3.75 -13.03
CA GLY A 219 15.31 4.66 -13.85
C GLY A 219 14.76 6.10 -13.92
N ARG A 220 13.65 6.40 -13.22
CA ARG A 220 12.95 7.69 -13.29
C ARG A 220 12.95 8.39 -11.93
N THR A 221 13.05 9.72 -11.95
CA THR A 221 13.05 10.56 -10.75
C THR A 221 11.67 11.07 -10.35
N ASP A 222 10.65 10.92 -11.20
CA ASP A 222 9.29 11.44 -10.98
C ASP A 222 8.34 10.43 -10.30
N ARG A 223 8.84 9.21 -10.03
CA ARG A 223 8.03 8.11 -9.48
C ARG A 223 7.90 8.11 -7.96
N VAL A 224 8.79 8.79 -7.25
CA VAL A 224 8.75 8.95 -5.80
C VAL A 224 8.73 10.44 -5.48
N ALA A 225 7.80 10.87 -4.63
CA ALA A 225 7.90 12.18 -3.98
C ALA A 225 8.00 11.99 -2.47
N VAL A 226 8.97 12.66 -1.86
CA VAL A 226 9.18 12.67 -0.42
C VAL A 226 8.65 13.99 0.11
N LEU A 227 7.72 13.92 1.05
CA LEU A 227 6.96 15.03 1.60
C LEU A 227 7.18 15.08 3.12
N PRO A 228 7.22 16.27 3.72
CA PRO A 228 7.17 16.41 5.18
C PRO A 228 5.91 15.76 5.77
N PRO A 229 5.96 15.26 7.03
CA PRO A 229 4.78 14.77 7.71
C PRO A 229 3.66 15.82 7.75
N GLY A 230 2.41 15.41 7.57
CA GLY A 230 1.25 16.31 7.58
C GLY A 230 1.04 17.11 6.30
N SER A 231 1.90 16.95 5.28
CA SER A 231 1.68 17.58 3.97
C SER A 231 0.38 17.06 3.35
N PRO A 232 -0.45 17.93 2.75
CA PRO A 232 -1.60 17.48 1.98
C PRO A 232 -1.12 16.65 0.79
N VAL A 233 -1.77 15.51 0.57
CA VAL A 233 -1.47 14.61 -0.55
C VAL A 233 -2.67 14.62 -1.48
N GLU A 234 -2.55 15.36 -2.57
CA GLU A 234 -3.51 15.26 -3.67
C GLU A 234 -3.09 14.09 -4.56
N THR A 235 -3.89 13.04 -4.55
CA THR A 235 -3.63 11.82 -5.30
C THR A 235 -4.66 11.66 -6.41
N THR A 236 -4.17 11.51 -7.64
CA THR A 236 -4.96 10.96 -8.74
C THR A 236 -4.44 9.55 -9.02
N ALA A 237 -5.24 8.55 -8.67
CA ALA A 237 -4.93 7.14 -8.87
C ALA A 237 -5.89 6.50 -9.88
N SER A 238 -5.37 5.56 -10.65
CA SER A 238 -6.10 4.80 -11.66
C SER A 238 -5.47 3.42 -11.82
N ALA A 239 -6.13 2.51 -12.54
CA ALA A 239 -5.63 1.17 -12.79
C ALA A 239 -4.26 1.14 -13.49
N ASP A 240 -4.02 2.08 -14.42
CA ASP A 240 -2.78 2.21 -15.18
C ASP A 240 -1.69 3.02 -14.45
N ALA A 241 -2.07 3.79 -13.44
CA ALA A 241 -1.14 4.60 -12.66
C ALA A 241 -1.53 4.63 -11.16
N PRO A 242 -1.46 3.47 -10.48
CA PRO A 242 -1.87 3.36 -9.08
C PRO A 242 -0.92 4.15 -8.17
N VAL A 243 -1.36 4.42 -6.95
CA VAL A 243 -0.59 5.24 -6.01
C VAL A 243 -0.45 4.56 -4.65
N LEU A 244 0.78 4.55 -4.14
CA LEU A 244 1.09 4.16 -2.76
C LEU A 244 1.41 5.42 -1.96
N VAL A 245 0.56 5.74 -0.98
CA VAL A 245 0.82 6.79 0.01
C VAL A 245 1.38 6.15 1.27
N LEU A 246 2.66 6.38 1.52
CA LEU A 246 3.43 5.78 2.61
C LEU A 246 3.64 6.80 3.73
N HIS A 247 3.08 6.54 4.90
CA HIS A 247 3.25 7.32 6.12
C HIS A 247 4.33 6.68 7.00
N ASP A 248 5.54 7.20 6.96
CA ASP A 248 6.68 6.81 7.80
C ASP A 248 6.97 7.91 8.81
N THR A 249 6.00 8.13 9.70
CA THR A 249 6.04 9.17 10.71
C THR A 249 5.36 8.71 12.00
N ASP A 250 5.74 9.33 13.10
CA ASP A 250 5.14 9.19 14.41
C ASP A 250 3.84 10.00 14.55
N GLN A 251 3.29 10.55 13.49
CA GLN A 251 1.97 11.21 13.50
C GLN A 251 0.94 10.30 12.84
N PRO A 252 -0.27 10.12 13.41
CA PRO A 252 -1.31 9.36 12.72
C PRO A 252 -1.61 9.99 11.35
N PRO A 253 -1.94 9.17 10.33
CA PRO A 253 -2.34 9.70 9.03
C PRO A 253 -3.62 10.53 9.17
N SER A 254 -3.82 11.49 8.26
CA SER A 254 -5.08 12.22 8.17
C SER A 254 -6.26 11.26 8.01
N ALA A 255 -7.42 11.64 8.58
CA ALA A 255 -8.63 10.82 8.54
C ALA A 255 -9.28 10.68 7.15
N THR A 256 -8.74 11.36 6.13
CA THR A 256 -9.19 11.24 4.73
C THR A 256 -9.05 9.79 4.27
N GLU A 257 -10.11 9.16 3.79
CA GLU A 257 -10.04 7.79 3.27
C GLU A 257 -9.22 7.74 1.96
N PRO A 258 -8.56 6.60 1.64
CA PRO A 258 -7.90 6.46 0.35
C PRO A 258 -8.96 6.42 -0.77
N VAL A 259 -8.58 6.84 -1.98
CA VAL A 259 -9.43 6.74 -3.17
C VAL A 259 -9.23 5.41 -3.91
N ALA A 260 -10.04 5.13 -4.92
CA ALA A 260 -9.86 3.96 -5.77
C ALA A 260 -8.44 3.89 -6.35
N TRP A 261 -7.82 2.71 -6.36
CA TRP A 261 -6.44 2.46 -6.78
C TRP A 261 -5.36 3.17 -5.95
N GLU A 262 -5.72 3.77 -4.81
CA GLU A 262 -4.80 4.26 -3.78
C GLU A 262 -4.65 3.22 -2.68
N THR A 263 -3.39 2.89 -2.36
CA THR A 263 -3.04 2.17 -1.14
C THR A 263 -2.44 3.14 -0.14
N ARG A 264 -2.94 3.16 1.09
CA ARG A 264 -2.29 3.87 2.20
C ARG A 264 -1.55 2.90 3.10
N LEU A 265 -0.25 3.07 3.22
CA LEU A 265 0.62 2.26 4.07
C LEU A 265 1.13 3.09 5.24
N THR A 266 0.80 2.70 6.47
CA THR A 266 1.28 3.36 7.70
C THR A 266 2.36 2.50 8.34
N VAL A 267 3.55 3.07 8.57
CA VAL A 267 4.69 2.38 9.16
C VAL A 267 4.73 2.63 10.66
N LEU A 268 4.65 1.57 11.45
CA LEU A 268 4.75 1.55 12.90
C LEU A 268 6.11 0.94 13.29
N ARG A 269 7.12 1.80 13.45
CA ARG A 269 8.49 1.37 13.77
C ARG A 269 8.63 0.74 15.15
N ARG A 270 7.87 1.27 16.13
CA ARG A 270 7.79 0.78 17.50
C ARG A 270 6.34 0.63 17.89
N LEU A 271 6.02 -0.50 18.50
CA LEU A 271 4.68 -0.77 18.97
C LEU A 271 4.59 -0.40 20.46
N THR A 272 3.85 0.66 20.76
CA THR A 272 3.48 1.03 22.14
C THR A 272 1.96 0.92 22.29
N PRO A 273 1.43 0.75 23.52
CA PRO A 273 -0.03 0.69 23.73
C PRO A 273 -0.77 1.87 23.11
N ASP A 274 -0.27 3.10 23.28
CA ASP A 274 -0.87 4.31 22.68
C ASP A 274 -0.86 4.26 21.14
N ARG A 275 0.22 3.76 20.55
CA ARG A 275 0.37 3.64 19.09
C ARG A 275 -0.58 2.61 18.50
N VAL A 276 -0.82 1.54 19.23
CA VAL A 276 -1.76 0.48 18.84
C VAL A 276 -3.19 0.98 18.94
N ALA A 277 -3.52 1.72 19.99
CA ALA A 277 -4.83 2.35 20.12
C ALA A 277 -5.09 3.42 19.04
N ALA A 278 -4.05 4.13 18.62
CA ALA A 278 -4.10 5.11 17.54
C ALA A 278 -3.90 4.51 16.13
N MET A 279 -3.77 3.18 16.01
CA MET A 279 -3.56 2.55 14.72
C MET A 279 -4.82 2.72 13.87
N PRO A 280 -4.72 3.24 12.63
CA PRO A 280 -5.87 3.35 11.76
C PRO A 280 -6.43 1.97 11.46
N HIS A 281 -7.73 1.89 11.22
CA HIS A 281 -8.34 0.65 10.74
C HIS A 281 -7.68 0.22 9.43
N ALA A 282 -7.00 -0.93 9.47
CA ALA A 282 -6.25 -1.47 8.34
C ALA A 282 -6.94 -2.73 7.82
N SER A 283 -7.18 -2.81 6.51
CA SER A 283 -7.63 -4.06 5.88
C SER A 283 -6.53 -5.12 5.87
N ILE A 284 -5.27 -4.69 5.91
CA ILE A 284 -4.10 -5.58 5.96
C ILE A 284 -3.14 -5.11 7.05
N VAL A 285 -2.75 -6.02 7.95
CA VAL A 285 -1.68 -5.80 8.93
C VAL A 285 -0.48 -6.67 8.56
N MET A 286 0.65 -6.02 8.29
CA MET A 286 1.93 -6.66 8.00
C MET A 286 2.85 -6.52 9.18
N MET A 287 3.51 -7.60 9.59
CA MET A 287 4.41 -7.61 10.74
C MET A 287 5.73 -8.29 10.38
N GLN A 288 6.84 -7.63 10.67
CA GLN A 288 8.13 -8.30 10.79
C GLN A 288 8.23 -9.03 12.13
N ARG A 289 9.41 -9.60 12.43
CA ARG A 289 9.72 -10.11 13.77
C ARG A 289 9.42 -9.05 14.84
N LEU A 290 8.55 -9.40 15.78
CA LEU A 290 8.21 -8.57 16.94
C LEU A 290 8.97 -9.03 18.18
N THR A 291 9.18 -8.13 19.14
CA THR A 291 9.61 -8.57 20.47
C THR A 291 8.45 -9.27 21.20
N PRO A 292 8.72 -10.11 22.21
CA PRO A 292 7.66 -10.75 22.99
C PRO A 292 6.65 -9.76 23.60
N ASN A 293 7.14 -8.60 24.06
CA ASN A 293 6.29 -7.55 24.61
C ASN A 293 5.38 -6.93 23.55
N GLU A 294 5.92 -6.60 22.38
CA GLU A 294 5.12 -6.06 21.27
C GLU A 294 4.09 -7.08 20.76
N ALA A 295 4.46 -8.36 20.68
CA ALA A 295 3.53 -9.42 20.31
C ALA A 295 2.35 -9.52 21.29
N GLN A 296 2.60 -9.33 22.60
CA GLN A 296 1.54 -9.34 23.61
C GLN A 296 0.62 -8.11 23.49
N ILE A 297 1.18 -6.91 23.31
CA ILE A 297 0.39 -5.69 23.09
C ILE A 297 -0.51 -5.86 21.85
N LEU A 298 0.05 -6.40 20.76
CA LEU A 298 -0.69 -6.62 19.53
C LEU A 298 -1.73 -7.73 19.68
N ALA A 299 -1.43 -8.77 20.46
CA ALA A 299 -2.35 -9.86 20.73
C ALA A 299 -3.66 -9.37 21.35
N SER A 300 -3.56 -8.45 22.31
CA SER A 300 -4.73 -7.83 22.94
C SER A 300 -5.53 -6.96 21.96
N ALA A 301 -4.85 -6.17 21.13
CA ALA A 301 -5.52 -5.23 20.23
C ALA A 301 -6.17 -5.88 19.00
N LEU A 302 -5.49 -6.85 18.38
CA LEU A 302 -5.99 -7.56 17.20
C LEU A 302 -6.70 -8.88 17.54
N ARG A 303 -6.89 -9.18 18.83
CA ARG A 303 -7.48 -10.44 19.33
C ARG A 303 -6.80 -11.66 18.72
N LEU A 304 -5.46 -11.64 18.72
CA LEU A 304 -4.67 -12.72 18.12
C LEU A 304 -4.84 -14.02 18.92
N THR A 305 -4.82 -15.14 18.22
CA THR A 305 -4.74 -16.44 18.90
C THR A 305 -3.42 -16.56 19.66
N PRO A 306 -3.37 -17.31 20.78
CA PRO A 306 -2.13 -17.57 21.51
C PRO A 306 -1.03 -18.12 20.59
N ARG A 307 -1.40 -19.02 19.67
CA ARG A 307 -0.48 -19.58 18.68
C ARG A 307 0.13 -18.49 17.79
N THR A 308 -0.68 -17.60 17.22
CA THR A 308 -0.17 -16.50 16.37
C THR A 308 0.77 -15.61 17.17
N SER A 309 0.39 -15.19 18.38
CA SER A 309 1.22 -14.31 19.21
C SER A 309 2.59 -14.92 19.56
N GLN A 310 2.65 -16.23 19.80
CA GLN A 310 3.90 -16.95 20.08
C GLN A 310 4.79 -17.12 18.84
N GLN A 311 4.22 -17.11 17.63
CA GLN A 311 4.96 -17.24 16.37
C GLN A 311 5.62 -15.94 15.94
N LEU A 312 5.03 -14.77 16.25
CA LEU A 312 5.55 -13.46 15.81
C LEU A 312 7.00 -13.17 16.25
N PRO A 313 7.43 -13.50 17.49
CA PRO A 313 8.82 -13.36 17.90
C PRO A 313 9.80 -14.33 17.24
N MET A 314 9.29 -15.46 16.72
CA MET A 314 10.10 -16.50 16.09
C MET A 314 10.35 -16.24 14.59
N LEU A 315 9.74 -15.21 14.01
CA LEU A 315 9.94 -14.85 12.61
C LEU A 315 11.41 -14.53 12.34
N ARG A 316 11.91 -14.94 11.17
CA ARG A 316 13.23 -14.52 10.70
C ARG A 316 13.17 -13.09 10.17
N ASP A 317 14.33 -12.45 10.04
CA ASP A 317 14.41 -11.06 9.53
C ASP A 317 13.91 -10.92 8.08
N ASP A 318 13.95 -12.00 7.31
CA ASP A 318 13.45 -12.11 5.93
C ASP A 318 12.00 -12.60 5.84
N MET A 319 11.33 -12.79 6.97
CA MET A 319 9.93 -13.20 7.03
C MET A 319 8.99 -12.06 7.40
N MET A 320 7.75 -12.17 6.94
CA MET A 320 6.66 -11.27 7.27
C MET A 320 5.39 -12.07 7.55
N ALA A 321 4.73 -11.77 8.67
CA ALA A 321 3.37 -12.20 8.92
C ALA A 321 2.40 -11.19 8.30
N ILE A 322 1.37 -11.69 7.66
CA ILE A 322 0.31 -10.89 7.04
C ILE A 322 -1.00 -11.35 7.64
N MET A 323 -1.79 -10.39 8.08
CA MET A 323 -3.14 -10.62 8.54
C MET A 323 -4.10 -9.79 7.70
N SER A 324 -5.13 -10.44 7.22
CA SER A 324 -6.25 -9.83 6.50
C SER A 324 -7.55 -10.51 6.95
N ASP A 325 -8.67 -10.03 6.42
CA ASP A 325 -9.98 -10.67 6.54
C ASP A 325 -9.98 -12.15 6.07
N THR A 326 -9.16 -12.49 5.08
CA THR A 326 -9.00 -13.85 4.55
C THR A 326 -8.17 -14.77 5.45
N GLY A 327 -7.49 -14.24 6.47
CA GLY A 327 -6.73 -15.01 7.46
C GLY A 327 -5.28 -14.58 7.61
N ASN A 328 -4.47 -15.49 8.17
CA ASN A 328 -3.09 -15.23 8.55
C ASN A 328 -2.12 -16.00 7.65
N HIS A 329 -1.16 -15.31 7.05
CA HIS A 329 -0.14 -15.87 6.17
C HIS A 329 1.26 -15.52 6.65
N TYR A 330 2.18 -16.48 6.57
CA TYR A 330 3.61 -16.26 6.81
C TYR A 330 4.38 -16.36 5.50
N VAL A 331 5.17 -15.34 5.19
CA VAL A 331 5.81 -15.19 3.89
C VAL A 331 7.30 -14.94 4.07
N TRP A 332 8.12 -15.71 3.35
CA TRP A 332 9.52 -15.37 3.11
C TRP A 332 9.59 -14.38 1.95
N LEU A 333 10.12 -13.19 2.22
CA LEU A 333 10.13 -12.07 1.27
C LEU A 333 11.06 -12.31 0.08
N GLY A 334 12.13 -13.06 0.29
CA GLY A 334 13.09 -13.49 -0.73
C GLY A 334 13.57 -12.36 -1.63
N PRO A 335 14.21 -11.30 -1.09
CA PRO A 335 14.60 -10.15 -1.88
C PRO A 335 15.60 -10.52 -2.98
N GLY A 336 15.42 -9.95 -4.17
CA GLY A 336 16.33 -10.13 -5.30
C GLY A 336 17.65 -9.38 -5.13
N LYS A 337 18.63 -9.65 -5.99
CA LYS A 337 19.95 -8.98 -5.93
C LYS A 337 19.85 -7.46 -5.96
N ALA A 338 19.09 -6.89 -6.90
CA ALA A 338 18.90 -5.43 -6.99
C ALA A 338 18.23 -4.84 -5.74
N GLU A 339 17.30 -5.58 -5.12
CA GLU A 339 16.66 -5.16 -3.87
C GLU A 339 17.66 -5.16 -2.72
N LEU A 340 18.51 -6.20 -2.62
CA LEU A 340 19.56 -6.31 -1.60
C LEU A 340 20.67 -5.27 -1.77
N ASP A 341 21.11 -5.02 -3.01
CA ASP A 341 22.16 -4.04 -3.31
C ASP A 341 21.73 -2.62 -2.89
N LEU A 342 20.44 -2.30 -3.03
CA LEU A 342 19.87 -1.01 -2.66
C LEU A 342 19.48 -0.89 -1.18
N LEU A 343 18.82 -1.91 -0.63
CA LEU A 343 18.20 -1.85 0.69
C LEU A 343 19.07 -2.44 1.81
N GLY A 344 20.09 -3.22 1.44
CA GLY A 344 20.86 -4.02 2.36
C GLY A 344 20.12 -5.27 2.82
N ARG A 345 20.67 -5.92 3.86
CA ARG A 345 20.11 -7.17 4.40
C ARG A 345 18.78 -6.93 5.12
N PRO A 346 17.85 -7.90 5.04
CA PRO A 346 16.63 -7.88 5.83
C PRO A 346 16.94 -7.67 7.31
N GLY A 347 16.20 -6.76 7.93
CA GLY A 347 16.37 -6.44 9.33
C GLY A 347 15.39 -5.37 9.78
N ARG A 348 15.23 -5.27 11.09
CA ARG A 348 14.48 -4.22 11.77
C ARG A 348 15.51 -3.32 12.44
N TYR A 349 15.87 -2.22 11.79
CA TYR A 349 16.80 -1.20 12.29
C TYR A 349 16.05 0.08 12.67
#